data_AF-A0A8H9G1V6-F1
#
_entry.id   AF-A0A8H9G1V6-F1
#
_cell.length_a   1.000
_cell.length_b   1.000
_cell.length_c   1.000
_cell.angle_alpha   90.00
_cell.angle_beta   90.00
_cell.angle_gamma   90.00
#
_symmetry.space_group_name_H-M   'P 1'
#
loop_
_entity.id
_entity.type
_entity.pdbx_description
1 polymer ?
#
loop_
_entity_poly.entity_id
_entity_poly.type
_entity_poly.pdbx_seq_one_letter_code
_entity_poly.pdbx_strand_id
1 'polypeptide(L)'
;MKKLGLIGYPLGHSFSKKYYLEKFEKEGIKNIDYDLYPLPSIQDFPNLYENHPEFYGVNVTIPYKQDVMQYITELSEEAKEIEAVNCIQIRNVDGTTHLKGFNTDAFGFQKSLEPLLTPQHKKALIFGNGGATKAVAYALKKLGIDYQVVSRTKSAENITYEDLSPELIQESTLLVNCTPLGTFPKIEECPNLPYEAITEKHLLYDLIYNPEETLFLKKGKEKGAKIKNGYEMLILQAEKNWEIWNQ
;
A
#
# COMPACT_ATOMS: atom_id res chain seq x y z
N MET A 1 26.42 -10.39 -8.95
CA MET A 1 25.48 -10.40 -7.81
C MET A 1 24.17 -9.84 -8.33
N LYS A 2 23.04 -10.51 -8.14
CA LYS A 2 21.73 -10.00 -8.57
C LYS A 2 21.34 -8.78 -7.73
N LYS A 3 20.71 -7.77 -8.33
CA LYS A 3 20.27 -6.56 -7.63
C LYS A 3 18.76 -6.42 -7.60
N LEU A 4 18.26 -6.09 -6.41
CA LEU A 4 16.95 -5.48 -6.19
C LEU A 4 17.13 -4.05 -5.72
N GLY A 5 16.03 -3.30 -5.74
CA GLY A 5 16.00 -2.05 -4.99
C GLY A 5 14.64 -1.42 -4.88
N LEU A 6 14.62 -0.27 -4.23
CA LEU A 6 13.48 0.64 -4.15
C LEU A 6 13.79 1.91 -4.94
N ILE A 7 12.95 2.26 -5.92
CA ILE A 7 12.96 3.55 -6.61
C ILE A 7 11.86 4.47 -6.06
N GLY A 8 12.13 5.77 -6.02
CA GLY A 8 11.24 6.81 -5.49
C GLY A 8 12.01 8.09 -5.16
N TYR A 9 11.32 9.14 -4.72
CA TYR A 9 12.00 10.36 -4.27
C TYR A 9 11.17 11.25 -3.34
N PRO A 10 11.77 11.83 -2.28
CA PRO A 10 13.06 11.44 -1.71
C PRO A 10 12.97 10.05 -1.05
N LEU A 11 14.09 9.32 -0.99
CA LEU A 11 14.18 8.09 -0.20
C LEU A 11 14.95 8.37 1.09
N GLY A 12 14.29 8.17 2.23
CA GLY A 12 14.91 8.23 3.56
C GLY A 12 15.09 6.84 4.16
N HIS A 13 14.84 6.70 5.46
CA HIS A 13 14.73 5.38 6.09
C HIS A 13 13.61 4.56 5.42
N SER A 14 13.94 3.34 4.98
CA SER A 14 13.04 2.48 4.24
C SER A 14 12.85 1.15 4.95
N PHE A 15 11.59 0.83 5.26
CA PHE A 15 11.17 -0.50 5.72
C PHE A 15 11.67 -1.58 4.76
N SER A 16 11.51 -1.40 3.45
CA SER A 16 11.83 -2.42 2.44
C SER A 16 13.30 -2.82 2.48
N LYS A 17 14.24 -1.86 2.53
CA LYS A 17 15.68 -2.19 2.59
C LYS A 17 16.01 -3.02 3.83
N LYS A 18 15.51 -2.59 4.99
CA LYS A 18 15.72 -3.34 6.24
C LYS A 18 15.14 -4.76 6.13
N TYR A 19 13.89 -4.86 5.68
CA TYR A 19 13.16 -6.13 5.57
C TYR A 19 13.88 -7.15 4.69
N TYR A 20 14.28 -6.76 3.46
CA TYR A 20 14.92 -7.70 2.54
C TYR A 20 16.31 -8.12 3.00
N LEU A 21 17.12 -7.20 3.54
CA LEU A 21 18.44 -7.56 4.07
C LEU A 21 18.33 -8.55 5.24
N GLU A 22 17.40 -8.32 6.17
CA GLU A 22 17.12 -9.26 7.28
C GLU A 22 16.59 -10.61 6.76
N LYS A 23 15.71 -10.60 5.76
CA LYS A 23 15.21 -11.83 5.11
C LYS A 23 16.35 -12.63 4.48
N PHE A 24 17.21 -11.98 3.69
CA PHE A 24 18.30 -12.66 3.00
C PHE A 24 19.29 -13.29 3.97
N GLU A 25 19.63 -12.58 5.05
CA GLU A 25 20.46 -13.10 6.12
C GLU A 25 19.81 -14.32 6.79
N LYS A 26 18.56 -14.17 7.24
CA LYS A 26 17.82 -15.22 7.98
C LYS A 26 17.59 -16.49 7.15
N GLU A 27 17.29 -16.35 5.87
CA GLU A 27 17.01 -17.48 4.97
C GLU A 27 18.26 -18.00 4.25
N GLY A 28 19.43 -17.41 4.51
CA GLY A 28 20.70 -17.82 3.88
C GLY A 28 20.73 -17.58 2.36
N ILE A 29 19.95 -16.61 1.87
CA ILE A 29 19.91 -16.23 0.46
C ILE A 29 21.17 -15.43 0.13
N LYS A 30 21.95 -15.95 -0.82
CA LYS A 30 23.27 -15.39 -1.21
C LYS A 30 23.25 -14.87 -2.64
N ASN A 31 24.29 -14.10 -2.99
CA ASN A 31 24.52 -13.53 -4.32
C ASN A 31 23.43 -12.56 -4.79
N ILE A 32 22.77 -11.90 -3.84
CA ILE A 32 21.70 -10.95 -4.06
C ILE A 32 21.82 -9.78 -3.09
N ASP A 33 21.42 -8.59 -3.53
CA ASP A 33 21.44 -7.38 -2.71
C ASP A 33 20.19 -6.53 -2.93
N TYR A 34 19.87 -5.68 -1.95
CA TYR A 34 18.76 -4.73 -1.99
C TYR A 34 19.21 -3.36 -1.49
N ASP A 35 19.03 -2.33 -2.32
CA ASP A 35 19.34 -0.95 -1.93
C ASP A 35 18.27 0.08 -2.36
N LEU A 36 18.44 1.32 -1.93
CA LEU A 36 17.64 2.48 -2.28
C LEU A 36 18.27 3.20 -3.47
N TYR A 37 17.46 3.46 -4.48
CA TYR A 37 17.87 4.15 -5.70
C TYR A 37 17.00 5.39 -5.85
N PRO A 38 17.32 6.50 -5.14
CA PRO A 38 16.54 7.72 -5.23
C PRO A 38 16.64 8.28 -6.65
N LEU A 39 15.50 8.52 -7.27
CA LEU A 39 15.42 9.05 -8.63
C LEU A 39 14.78 10.43 -8.58
N PRO A 40 15.51 11.55 -8.68
CA PRO A 40 14.89 12.88 -8.68
C PRO A 40 13.86 13.06 -9.81
N SER A 41 14.01 12.31 -10.90
CA SER A 41 13.11 12.26 -12.03
C SER A 41 12.84 10.80 -12.42
N ILE A 42 11.59 10.49 -12.77
CA ILE A 42 11.23 9.16 -13.29
C ILE A 42 11.83 8.89 -14.67
N GLN A 43 12.24 9.93 -15.40
CA GLN A 43 12.93 9.80 -16.68
C GLN A 43 14.31 9.14 -16.54
N ASP A 44 14.87 9.08 -15.32
CA ASP A 44 16.13 8.40 -15.04
C ASP A 44 15.97 6.88 -14.82
N PHE A 45 14.73 6.37 -14.75
CA PHE A 45 14.49 4.93 -14.50
C PHE A 45 15.11 4.01 -15.57
N PRO A 46 15.08 4.32 -16.89
CA PRO A 46 15.78 3.54 -17.91
C PRO A 46 17.27 3.33 -17.62
N ASN A 47 17.96 4.39 -17.19
CA ASN A 47 19.40 4.34 -16.89
C ASN A 47 19.73 3.30 -15.80
N LEU A 48 18.79 3.03 -14.89
CA LEU A 48 18.97 2.09 -13.80
C LEU A 48 19.11 0.65 -14.30
N TYR A 49 18.26 0.21 -15.24
CA TYR A 49 18.28 -1.18 -15.72
C TYR A 49 19.11 -1.36 -16.99
N GLU A 50 19.31 -0.32 -17.82
CA GLU A 50 20.11 -0.39 -19.04
C GLU A 50 21.62 -0.51 -18.74
N ASN A 51 22.12 0.21 -17.74
CA ASN A 51 23.54 0.20 -17.38
C ASN A 51 23.91 -0.90 -16.37
N HIS A 52 22.91 -1.58 -15.81
CA HIS A 52 23.09 -2.55 -14.73
C HIS A 52 22.25 -3.81 -15.02
N PRO A 53 22.70 -4.67 -15.94
CA PRO A 53 21.97 -5.89 -16.33
C PRO A 53 21.79 -6.89 -15.19
N GLU A 54 22.47 -6.69 -14.05
CA GLU A 54 22.29 -7.47 -12.85
C GLU A 54 20.98 -7.18 -12.07
N PHE A 55 20.26 -6.10 -12.40
CA PHE A 55 18.93 -5.87 -11.84
C PHE A 55 17.95 -6.94 -12.33
N TYR A 56 17.22 -7.52 -11.39
CA TYR A 56 16.17 -8.49 -11.70
C TYR A 56 14.80 -8.09 -11.13
N GLY A 57 14.73 -7.01 -10.37
CA GLY A 57 13.48 -6.44 -9.89
C GLY A 57 13.67 -5.15 -9.13
N VAL A 58 12.63 -4.32 -9.08
CA VAL A 58 12.60 -3.12 -8.22
C VAL A 58 11.22 -2.94 -7.62
N ASN A 59 11.15 -2.42 -6.41
CA ASN A 59 9.96 -1.80 -5.87
C ASN A 59 9.89 -0.34 -6.32
N VAL A 60 8.67 0.16 -6.45
CA VAL A 60 8.39 1.57 -6.77
C VAL A 60 7.56 2.17 -5.65
N THR A 61 7.99 3.31 -5.13
CA THR A 61 7.22 4.08 -4.15
C THR A 61 6.92 5.49 -4.66
N ILE A 62 6.35 6.32 -3.79
CA ILE A 62 6.03 7.71 -4.09
C ILE A 62 7.26 8.45 -4.66
N PRO A 63 7.04 9.36 -5.63
CA PRO A 63 5.76 9.68 -6.27
C PRO A 63 5.45 8.82 -7.51
N TYR A 64 6.30 7.85 -7.87
CA TYR A 64 6.35 7.30 -9.23
C TYR A 64 5.50 6.07 -9.52
N LYS A 65 4.65 5.63 -8.59
CA LYS A 65 3.85 4.40 -8.79
C LYS A 65 2.98 4.45 -10.06
N GLN A 66 2.55 5.63 -10.49
CA GLN A 66 1.81 5.80 -11.76
C GLN A 66 2.75 6.11 -12.91
N ASP A 67 3.66 7.07 -12.73
CA ASP A 67 4.54 7.55 -13.81
C ASP A 67 5.45 6.45 -14.38
N VAL A 68 5.86 5.48 -13.56
CA VAL A 68 6.71 4.37 -14.02
C VAL A 68 6.03 3.49 -15.07
N MET A 69 4.68 3.50 -15.12
CA MET A 69 3.90 2.64 -16.02
C MET A 69 4.23 2.87 -17.49
N GLN A 70 4.69 4.07 -17.87
CA GLN A 70 5.10 4.39 -19.25
C GLN A 70 6.28 3.53 -19.76
N TYR A 71 7.07 2.95 -18.85
CA TYR A 71 8.21 2.09 -19.18
C TYR A 71 7.86 0.60 -19.14
N ILE A 72 6.67 0.24 -18.64
CA ILE A 72 6.31 -1.16 -18.39
C ILE A 72 5.85 -1.82 -19.69
N THR A 73 6.48 -2.94 -20.03
CA THR A 73 6.15 -3.72 -21.23
C THR A 73 4.90 -4.59 -21.06
N GLU A 74 4.64 -5.07 -19.83
CA GLU A 74 3.48 -5.90 -19.52
C GLU A 74 2.95 -5.55 -18.11
N LEU A 75 1.63 -5.37 -17.98
CA LEU A 75 0.99 -5.14 -16.68
C LEU A 75 0.21 -6.39 -16.26
N SER A 76 0.32 -6.73 -14.98
CA SER A 76 -0.65 -7.62 -14.32
C SER A 76 -2.06 -7.02 -14.32
N GLU A 77 -3.08 -7.87 -14.17
CA GLU A 77 -4.49 -7.45 -14.17
C GLU A 77 -4.76 -6.43 -13.05
N GLU A 78 -4.25 -6.69 -11.85
CA GLU A 78 -4.38 -5.80 -10.70
C GLU A 78 -3.69 -4.46 -10.93
N ALA A 79 -2.47 -4.43 -11.49
CA ALA A 79 -1.75 -3.18 -11.73
C ALA A 79 -2.44 -2.33 -12.80
N LYS A 80 -3.06 -2.98 -13.80
CA LYS A 80 -3.83 -2.32 -14.85
C LYS A 80 -5.11 -1.69 -14.30
N GLU A 81 -5.86 -2.40 -13.46
CA GLU A 81 -7.11 -1.88 -12.87
C GLU A 81 -6.84 -0.80 -11.81
N ILE A 82 -5.78 -0.94 -11.02
CA ILE A 82 -5.39 0.04 -10.00
C ILE A 82 -4.74 1.29 -10.63
N GLU A 83 -4.20 1.16 -11.85
CA GLU A 83 -3.40 2.19 -12.52
C GLU A 83 -2.20 2.66 -11.69
N ALA A 84 -1.53 1.71 -11.03
CA ALA A 84 -0.32 1.95 -10.28
C ALA A 84 0.51 0.66 -10.13
N VAL A 85 1.83 0.81 -10.22
CA VAL A 85 2.83 -0.25 -10.08
C VAL A 85 3.70 0.03 -8.85
N ASN A 86 3.83 -0.93 -7.94
CA ASN A 86 4.76 -0.86 -6.80
C ASN A 86 5.86 -1.95 -6.86
N CYS A 87 5.78 -2.86 -7.83
CA CYS A 87 6.70 -3.97 -8.01
C CYS A 87 6.94 -4.21 -9.50
N ILE A 88 8.19 -4.23 -9.92
CA ILE A 88 8.61 -4.48 -11.29
C ILE A 88 9.52 -5.70 -11.29
N GLN A 89 9.22 -6.65 -12.16
CA GLN A 89 10.12 -7.75 -12.51
C GLN A 89 10.89 -7.36 -13.77
N ILE A 90 12.20 -7.55 -13.73
CA ILE A 90 13.10 -7.20 -14.84
C ILE A 90 13.69 -8.50 -15.39
N ARG A 91 13.46 -8.78 -16.67
CA ARG A 91 13.98 -9.96 -17.35
C ARG A 91 14.67 -9.57 -18.64
N ASN A 92 15.87 -10.06 -18.86
CA ASN A 92 16.60 -9.88 -20.11
C ASN A 92 16.45 -11.16 -20.94
N VAL A 93 15.78 -11.07 -22.09
CA VAL A 93 15.54 -12.20 -23.01
C VAL A 93 16.03 -11.79 -24.40
N ASP A 94 16.93 -12.58 -24.99
CA ASP A 94 17.51 -12.33 -26.32
C ASP A 94 18.07 -10.92 -26.53
N GLY A 95 18.67 -10.35 -25.48
CA GLY A 95 19.22 -8.99 -25.48
C GLY A 95 18.19 -7.87 -25.35
N THR A 96 16.92 -8.20 -25.11
CA THR A 96 15.82 -7.26 -24.88
C THR A 96 15.39 -7.26 -23.42
N THR A 97 15.25 -6.08 -22.82
CA THR A 97 14.77 -5.91 -21.45
C THR A 97 13.25 -5.90 -21.42
N HIS A 98 12.66 -6.86 -20.70
CA HIS A 98 11.24 -6.97 -20.42
C HIS A 98 10.96 -6.54 -18.99
N LEU A 99 10.05 -5.58 -18.85
CA LEU A 99 9.61 -5.01 -17.58
C LEU A 99 8.15 -5.39 -17.35
N LYS A 100 7.89 -6.24 -16.35
CA LYS A 100 6.52 -6.59 -15.97
C LYS A 100 6.14 -5.91 -14.67
N GLY A 101 5.05 -5.14 -14.69
CA GLY A 101 4.57 -4.33 -13.58
C GLY A 101 3.43 -4.99 -12.78
N PHE A 102 3.53 -4.90 -11.46
CA PHE A 102 2.62 -5.48 -10.49
C PHE A 102 2.23 -4.48 -9.41
N ASN A 103 1.08 -4.74 -8.77
CA ASN A 103 0.64 -4.04 -7.58
C ASN A 103 0.41 -5.01 -6.42
N THR A 104 1.41 -5.11 -5.53
CA THR A 104 1.36 -6.00 -4.37
C THR A 104 0.78 -5.35 -3.13
N ASP A 105 0.56 -4.01 -3.14
CA ASP A 105 -0.11 -3.32 -2.03
C ASP A 105 -1.54 -3.85 -1.86
N ALA A 106 -2.26 -4.04 -2.98
CA ALA A 106 -3.62 -4.60 -2.95
C ALA A 106 -3.64 -6.03 -2.37
N PHE A 107 -2.66 -6.86 -2.74
CA PHE A 107 -2.50 -8.19 -2.16
C PHE A 107 -2.21 -8.12 -0.66
N GLY A 108 -1.27 -7.27 -0.25
CA GLY A 108 -0.90 -7.10 1.16
C GLY A 108 -2.07 -6.66 2.02
N PHE A 109 -2.86 -5.68 1.56
CA PHE A 109 -4.06 -5.20 2.26
C PHE A 109 -5.16 -6.27 2.30
N GLN A 110 -5.45 -6.93 1.18
CA GLN A 110 -6.47 -7.97 1.12
C GLN A 110 -6.15 -9.08 2.14
N LYS A 111 -4.90 -9.57 2.15
CA LYS A 111 -4.49 -10.70 2.96
C LYS A 111 -4.36 -10.38 4.46
N SER A 112 -4.04 -9.14 4.82
CA SER A 112 -4.06 -8.70 6.22
C SER A 112 -5.49 -8.39 6.73
N LEU A 113 -6.42 -8.06 5.84
CA LEU A 113 -7.81 -7.76 6.19
C LEU A 113 -8.67 -9.02 6.33
N GLU A 114 -8.56 -9.97 5.39
CA GLU A 114 -9.38 -11.19 5.29
C GLU A 114 -9.60 -11.92 6.65
N PRO A 115 -8.56 -12.17 7.47
CA PRO A 115 -8.71 -12.90 8.74
C PRO A 115 -9.55 -12.15 9.79
N LEU A 116 -9.74 -10.85 9.63
CA LEU A 116 -10.48 -9.99 10.57
C LEU A 116 -11.94 -9.80 10.14
N LEU A 117 -12.28 -10.19 8.92
CA LEU A 117 -13.62 -9.98 8.38
C LEU A 117 -14.67 -10.86 9.05
N THR A 118 -15.87 -10.32 9.13
CA THR A 118 -17.07 -10.95 9.69
C THR A 118 -18.25 -10.61 8.79
N PRO A 119 -19.41 -11.31 8.90
CA PRO A 119 -20.56 -11.06 8.03
C PRO A 119 -21.10 -9.63 8.06
N GLN A 120 -20.84 -8.84 9.13
CA GLN A 120 -21.27 -7.44 9.19
C GLN A 120 -20.41 -6.47 8.36
N HIS A 121 -19.18 -6.82 7.97
CA HIS A 121 -18.28 -5.95 7.22
C HIS A 121 -18.64 -5.93 5.73
N LYS A 122 -19.74 -5.24 5.39
CA LYS A 122 -20.29 -5.16 4.03
C LYS A 122 -20.10 -3.81 3.36
N LYS A 123 -19.94 -2.75 4.15
CA LYS A 123 -19.69 -1.38 3.67
C LYS A 123 -18.45 -0.82 4.36
N ALA A 124 -17.65 -0.08 3.60
CA ALA A 124 -16.43 0.55 4.08
C ALA A 124 -16.36 2.05 3.79
N LEU A 125 -15.71 2.79 4.68
CA LEU A 125 -15.23 4.14 4.39
C LEU A 125 -13.72 4.12 4.23
N ILE A 126 -13.22 4.74 3.15
CA ILE A 126 -11.78 4.90 2.91
C ILE A 126 -11.43 6.38 3.06
N PHE A 127 -10.57 6.71 4.02
CA PHE A 127 -10.14 8.07 4.27
C PHE A 127 -8.90 8.41 3.44
N GLY A 128 -9.01 9.40 2.55
CA GLY A 128 -7.96 9.81 1.63
C GLY A 128 -8.19 9.33 0.20
N ASN A 129 -7.58 10.02 -0.77
CA ASN A 129 -7.74 9.78 -2.22
C ASN A 129 -6.39 9.61 -2.94
N GLY A 130 -5.35 9.15 -2.23
CA GLY A 130 -4.02 8.93 -2.79
C GLY A 130 -3.83 7.55 -3.44
N GLY A 131 -2.60 7.24 -3.87
CA GLY A 131 -2.31 5.95 -4.54
C GLY A 131 -2.64 4.71 -3.70
N ALA A 132 -2.49 4.78 -2.37
CA ALA A 132 -2.89 3.69 -1.47
C ALA A 132 -4.40 3.42 -1.48
N THR A 133 -5.22 4.48 -1.62
CA THR A 133 -6.68 4.37 -1.73
C THR A 133 -7.08 3.50 -2.92
N LYS A 134 -6.39 3.62 -4.06
CA LYS A 134 -6.69 2.81 -5.24
C LYS A 134 -6.48 1.31 -4.99
N ALA A 135 -5.38 0.95 -4.32
CA ALA A 135 -5.08 -0.45 -3.97
C ALA A 135 -6.08 -1.03 -2.96
N VAL A 136 -6.46 -0.24 -1.94
CA VAL A 136 -7.49 -0.60 -0.96
C VAL A 136 -8.85 -0.78 -1.62
N ALA A 137 -9.26 0.17 -2.46
CA ALA A 137 -10.52 0.13 -3.20
C ALA A 137 -10.62 -1.12 -4.09
N TYR A 138 -9.56 -1.44 -4.84
CA TYR A 138 -9.47 -2.65 -5.64
C TYR A 138 -9.65 -3.92 -4.80
N ALA A 139 -8.94 -4.00 -3.67
CA ALA A 139 -9.04 -5.15 -2.77
C ALA A 139 -10.45 -5.30 -2.15
N LEU A 140 -11.09 -4.19 -1.74
CA LEU A 140 -12.46 -4.20 -1.21
C LEU A 140 -13.47 -4.65 -2.27
N LYS A 141 -13.35 -4.15 -3.50
CA LYS A 141 -14.16 -4.59 -4.65
C LYS A 141 -14.04 -6.09 -4.89
N LYS A 142 -12.82 -6.63 -4.85
CA LYS A 142 -12.55 -8.08 -5.01
C LYS A 142 -13.15 -8.92 -3.87
N LEU A 143 -13.25 -8.36 -2.68
CA LEU A 143 -13.88 -8.98 -1.51
C LEU A 143 -15.41 -8.83 -1.50
N GLY A 144 -16.00 -8.10 -2.46
CA GLY A 144 -17.43 -7.82 -2.49
C GLY A 144 -17.89 -6.91 -1.34
N ILE A 145 -17.02 -5.99 -0.91
CA ILE A 145 -17.31 -4.98 0.11
C ILE A 145 -17.51 -3.65 -0.60
N ASP A 146 -18.72 -3.09 -0.48
CA ASP A 146 -19.02 -1.77 -1.00
C ASP A 146 -18.20 -0.72 -0.25
N TYR A 147 -17.76 0.34 -0.92
CA TYR A 147 -16.98 1.38 -0.27
C TYR A 147 -17.35 2.78 -0.75
N GLN A 148 -17.09 3.76 0.11
CA GLN A 148 -17.16 5.18 -0.21
C GLN A 148 -15.85 5.86 0.20
N VAL A 149 -15.25 6.58 -0.74
CA VAL A 149 -14.05 7.39 -0.47
C VAL A 149 -14.48 8.70 0.19
N VAL A 150 -13.72 9.10 1.21
CA VAL A 150 -13.87 10.35 1.96
C VAL A 150 -12.60 11.17 1.78
N SER A 151 -12.71 12.41 1.35
CA SER A 151 -11.54 13.30 1.19
C SER A 151 -11.83 14.71 1.69
N ARG A 152 -10.82 15.58 1.74
CA ARG A 152 -10.98 16.98 2.15
C ARG A 152 -11.69 17.85 1.10
N THR A 153 -11.69 17.41 -0.15
CA THR A 153 -12.21 18.21 -1.27
C THR A 153 -13.23 17.38 -2.02
N LYS A 154 -14.41 17.95 -2.25
CA LYS A 154 -15.48 17.23 -2.95
C LYS A 154 -15.08 16.95 -4.39
N SER A 155 -15.39 15.74 -4.87
CA SER A 155 -15.26 15.36 -6.27
C SER A 155 -16.47 14.51 -6.69
N ALA A 156 -16.50 14.06 -7.94
CA ALA A 156 -17.52 13.13 -8.42
C ALA A 156 -17.44 11.74 -7.75
N GLU A 157 -16.28 11.37 -7.20
CA GLU A 157 -16.00 10.02 -6.72
C GLU A 157 -15.88 9.92 -5.19
N ASN A 158 -15.98 11.05 -4.48
CA ASN A 158 -15.85 11.07 -3.02
C ASN A 158 -16.83 12.04 -2.34
N ILE A 159 -17.20 11.69 -1.11
CA ILE A 159 -17.81 12.61 -0.15
C ILE A 159 -16.74 13.36 0.64
N THR A 160 -17.14 14.37 1.41
CA THR A 160 -16.21 15.07 2.31
C THR A 160 -16.39 14.66 3.77
N TYR A 161 -15.49 15.13 4.64
CA TYR A 161 -15.60 14.88 6.07
C TYR A 161 -16.84 15.56 6.70
N GLU A 162 -17.32 16.66 6.11
CA GLU A 162 -18.54 17.35 6.52
C GLU A 162 -19.82 16.57 6.17
N ASP A 163 -19.75 15.67 5.18
CA ASP A 163 -20.85 14.78 4.80
C ASP A 163 -20.97 13.56 5.75
N LEU A 164 -20.02 13.37 6.67
CA LEU A 164 -20.04 12.23 7.60
C LEU A 164 -21.06 12.44 8.73
N SER A 165 -21.97 11.48 8.88
CA SER A 165 -22.93 11.44 9.99
C SER A 165 -22.76 10.17 10.84
N PRO A 166 -23.27 10.16 12.09
CA PRO A 166 -23.32 8.96 12.92
C PRO A 166 -23.97 7.76 12.21
N GLU A 167 -25.02 7.99 11.43
CA GLU A 167 -25.74 6.95 10.69
C GLU A 167 -24.84 6.33 9.61
N LEU A 168 -24.10 7.15 8.87
CA LEU A 168 -23.17 6.67 7.85
C LEU A 168 -22.04 5.82 8.44
N ILE A 169 -21.52 6.21 9.62
CA ILE A 169 -20.54 5.41 10.35
C ILE A 169 -21.15 4.06 10.77
N GLN A 170 -22.35 4.06 11.35
CA GLN A 170 -23.01 2.82 11.78
C GLN A 170 -23.31 1.86 10.62
N GLU A 171 -23.63 2.39 9.43
CA GLU A 171 -23.80 1.59 8.22
C GLU A 171 -22.47 1.04 7.68
N SER A 172 -21.37 1.78 7.87
CA SER A 172 -20.04 1.47 7.34
C SER A 172 -19.14 0.87 8.42
N THR A 173 -19.28 -0.42 8.66
CA THR A 173 -18.59 -1.12 9.75
C THR A 173 -17.10 -1.38 9.49
N LEU A 174 -16.57 -1.09 8.30
CA LEU A 174 -15.14 -1.09 8.01
C LEU A 174 -14.63 0.34 7.75
N LEU A 175 -13.71 0.81 8.57
CA LEU A 175 -13.16 2.16 8.48
C LEU A 175 -11.65 2.08 8.17
N VAL A 176 -11.23 2.53 6.99
CA VAL A 176 -9.84 2.37 6.52
C VAL A 176 -9.16 3.73 6.36
N ASN A 177 -8.11 4.00 7.15
CA ASN A 177 -7.29 5.20 7.01
C ASN A 177 -6.18 4.99 5.99
N CYS A 178 -6.27 5.72 4.87
CA CYS A 178 -5.23 5.83 3.84
C CYS A 178 -4.56 7.21 3.82
N THR A 179 -4.84 8.07 4.82
CA THR A 179 -4.20 9.39 4.95
C THR A 179 -2.87 9.29 5.70
N PRO A 180 -1.97 10.27 5.59
CA PRO A 180 -0.77 10.33 6.42
C PRO A 180 -1.03 10.82 7.86
N LEU A 181 -2.28 11.11 8.25
CA LEU A 181 -2.61 11.62 9.58
C LEU A 181 -2.31 10.57 10.65
N GLY A 182 -1.62 10.97 11.72
CA GLY A 182 -1.20 10.07 12.79
C GLY A 182 0.25 9.58 12.65
N THR A 183 0.98 10.04 11.63
CA THR A 183 2.43 9.82 11.49
C THR A 183 3.25 10.90 12.19
N PHE A 184 4.51 10.62 12.54
CA PHE A 184 5.43 11.62 13.07
C PHE A 184 5.63 12.78 12.07
N PRO A 185 5.67 14.05 12.52
CA PRO A 185 5.63 14.53 13.91
C PRO A 185 4.22 14.73 14.49
N LYS A 186 3.17 14.52 13.70
CA LYS A 186 1.78 14.84 14.01
C LYS A 186 0.99 13.60 14.44
N ILE A 187 1.52 12.86 15.43
CA ILE A 187 0.94 11.60 15.90
C ILE A 187 -0.45 11.76 16.55
N GLU A 188 -0.78 12.97 16.99
CA GLU A 188 -2.07 13.33 17.59
C GLU A 188 -3.12 13.75 16.54
N GLU A 189 -2.79 13.70 15.25
CA GLU A 189 -3.76 13.92 14.18
C GLU A 189 -4.43 12.60 13.77
N CYS A 190 -5.72 12.64 13.45
CA CYS A 190 -6.46 11.50 12.93
C CYS A 190 -7.59 12.00 12.01
N PRO A 191 -8.18 11.13 11.17
CA PRO A 191 -9.42 11.46 10.46
C PRO A 191 -10.48 12.01 11.42
N ASN A 192 -11.19 13.07 11.01
CA ASN A 192 -12.23 13.69 11.83
C ASN A 192 -13.57 12.98 11.58
N LEU A 193 -14.00 12.14 12.52
CA LEU A 193 -15.15 11.25 12.40
C LEU A 193 -16.08 11.44 13.62
N PRO A 194 -17.38 11.12 13.52
CA PRO A 194 -18.24 10.98 14.69
C PRO A 194 -17.91 9.66 15.42
N TYR A 195 -16.79 9.66 16.16
CA TYR A 195 -16.26 8.47 16.86
C TYR A 195 -17.24 7.87 17.88
N GLU A 196 -18.17 8.66 18.41
CA GLU A 196 -19.26 8.22 19.27
C GLU A 196 -20.22 7.22 18.62
N ALA A 197 -20.28 7.18 17.29
CA ALA A 197 -21.10 6.24 16.54
C ALA A 197 -20.43 4.87 16.34
N ILE A 198 -19.13 4.76 16.66
CA ILE A 198 -18.37 3.52 16.57
C ILE A 198 -18.77 2.58 17.72
N THR A 199 -18.81 1.29 17.42
CA THR A 199 -19.20 0.19 18.31
C THR A 199 -18.33 -1.03 18.07
N GLU A 200 -18.53 -2.10 18.84
CA GLU A 200 -17.85 -3.40 18.69
C GLU A 200 -18.08 -4.09 17.35
N LYS A 201 -19.07 -3.64 16.56
CA LYS A 201 -19.31 -4.12 15.20
C LYS A 201 -18.28 -3.60 14.19
N HIS A 202 -17.53 -2.57 14.54
CA HIS A 202 -16.61 -1.91 13.63
C HIS A 202 -15.22 -2.55 13.63
N LEU A 203 -14.56 -2.46 12.48
CA LEU A 203 -13.14 -2.70 12.30
C LEU A 203 -12.49 -1.43 11.77
N LEU A 204 -11.52 -0.90 12.50
CA LEU A 204 -10.66 0.18 12.04
C LEU A 204 -9.35 -0.41 11.52
N TYR A 205 -9.00 -0.05 10.29
CA TYR A 205 -7.74 -0.43 9.65
C TYR A 205 -6.95 0.83 9.33
N ASP A 206 -5.75 0.97 9.86
CA ASP A 206 -4.84 2.07 9.52
C ASP A 206 -3.69 1.53 8.67
N LEU A 207 -3.42 2.14 7.51
CA LEU A 207 -2.25 1.77 6.70
C LEU A 207 -0.95 2.25 7.35
N ILE A 208 -1.03 3.15 8.34
CA ILE A 208 0.10 3.54 9.17
C ILE A 208 0.49 2.38 10.08
N TYR A 209 1.80 2.17 10.25
CA TYR A 209 2.38 1.14 11.12
C TYR A 209 3.31 1.72 12.20
N ASN A 210 3.65 3.00 12.10
CA ASN A 210 4.46 3.71 13.07
C ASN A 210 3.84 5.09 13.34
N PRO A 211 3.25 5.31 14.53
CA PRO A 211 3.22 4.43 15.70
C PRO A 211 2.40 3.15 15.48
N GLU A 212 2.62 2.13 16.33
CA GLU A 212 1.91 0.84 16.25
C GLU A 212 0.38 1.00 16.45
N GLU A 213 -0.01 1.90 17.36
CA GLU A 213 -1.41 2.28 17.60
C GLU A 213 -1.54 3.80 17.40
N THR A 214 -2.10 4.21 16.26
CA THR A 214 -2.37 5.63 15.96
C THR A 214 -3.55 6.16 16.77
N LEU A 215 -3.72 7.48 16.84
CA LEU A 215 -4.90 8.07 17.50
C LEU A 215 -6.22 7.59 16.87
N PHE A 216 -6.25 7.37 15.56
CA PHE A 216 -7.40 6.79 14.85
C PHE A 216 -7.76 5.41 15.42
N LEU A 217 -6.79 4.50 15.50
CA LEU A 217 -7.00 3.16 16.05
C LEU A 217 -7.37 3.21 17.53
N LYS A 218 -6.67 4.04 18.32
CA LYS A 218 -6.93 4.19 19.76
C LYS A 218 -8.38 4.62 20.03
N LYS A 219 -8.89 5.63 19.32
CA LYS A 219 -10.27 6.11 19.49
C LYS A 219 -11.31 5.05 19.12
N GLY A 220 -11.08 4.24 18.08
CA GLY A 220 -11.99 3.14 17.75
C GLY A 220 -11.94 2.01 18.80
N LYS A 221 -10.75 1.68 19.28
CA LYS A 221 -10.55 0.68 20.34
C LYS A 221 -11.25 1.08 21.64
N GLU A 222 -11.21 2.36 22.01
CA GLU A 222 -11.94 2.92 23.17
C GLU A 222 -13.47 2.74 23.05
N LYS A 223 -13.98 2.55 21.83
CA LYS A 223 -15.39 2.26 21.52
C LYS A 223 -15.68 0.76 21.35
N GLY A 224 -14.69 -0.09 21.59
CA GLY A 224 -14.81 -1.55 21.49
C GLY A 224 -14.59 -2.12 20.09
N ALA A 225 -14.23 -1.30 19.10
CA ALA A 225 -13.95 -1.77 17.75
C ALA A 225 -12.69 -2.64 17.70
N LYS A 226 -12.66 -3.58 16.74
CA LYS A 226 -11.41 -4.25 16.37
C LYS A 226 -10.50 -3.27 15.64
N ILE A 227 -9.19 -3.42 15.81
CA ILE A 227 -8.19 -2.54 15.18
C ILE A 227 -7.12 -3.35 14.45
N LYS A 228 -6.58 -2.75 13.38
CA LYS A 228 -5.44 -3.29 12.63
C LYS A 228 -4.57 -2.15 12.10
N ASN A 229 -3.26 -2.25 12.29
CA ASN A 229 -2.30 -1.33 11.68
C ASN A 229 -1.72 -1.90 10.37
N GLY A 230 -0.91 -1.11 9.68
CA GLY A 230 -0.42 -1.43 8.34
C GLY A 230 0.77 -2.37 8.30
N TYR A 231 1.31 -2.80 9.44
CA TYR A 231 2.60 -3.52 9.48
C TYR A 231 2.53 -4.86 8.75
N GLU A 232 1.48 -5.64 8.99
CA GLU A 232 1.32 -6.94 8.33
C GLU A 232 1.12 -6.79 6.81
N MET A 233 0.38 -5.78 6.37
CA MET A 233 0.25 -5.46 4.94
C MET A 233 1.62 -5.20 4.30
N LEU A 234 2.52 -4.47 4.99
CA LEU A 234 3.87 -4.22 4.49
C LEU A 234 4.73 -5.48 4.38
N ILE A 235 4.58 -6.42 5.31
CA ILE A 235 5.25 -7.73 5.23
C ILE A 235 4.69 -8.53 4.04
N LEU A 236 3.36 -8.64 3.94
CA LEU A 236 2.70 -9.46 2.93
C LEU A 236 2.96 -8.96 1.51
N GLN A 237 2.99 -7.63 1.28
CA GLN A 237 3.39 -7.11 -0.03
C GLN A 237 4.86 -7.40 -0.34
N ALA A 238 5.76 -7.37 0.67
CA ALA A 238 7.18 -7.64 0.47
C ALA A 238 7.44 -9.10 0.11
N GLU A 239 6.77 -10.02 0.82
CA GLU A 239 6.80 -11.44 0.47
C GLU A 239 6.22 -11.68 -0.92
N LYS A 240 5.15 -10.98 -1.30
CA LYS A 240 4.59 -11.11 -2.64
C LYS A 240 5.54 -10.63 -3.74
N ASN A 241 6.24 -9.53 -3.51
CA ASN A 241 7.28 -9.06 -4.43
C ASN A 241 8.39 -10.11 -4.59
N TRP A 242 8.82 -10.71 -3.48
CA TRP A 242 9.83 -11.76 -3.49
C TRP A 242 9.39 -12.98 -4.30
N GLU A 243 8.15 -13.44 -4.13
CA GLU A 243 7.57 -14.48 -4.97
C GLU A 243 7.60 -14.11 -6.46
N ILE A 244 7.19 -12.88 -6.80
CA ILE A 244 7.15 -12.39 -8.18
C ILE A 244 8.55 -12.40 -8.80
N TRP A 245 9.55 -11.87 -8.11
CA TRP A 245 10.89 -11.78 -8.69
C TRP A 245 11.58 -13.14 -8.88
N ASN A 246 11.13 -14.18 -8.16
CA ASN A 246 11.68 -15.54 -8.27
C ASN A 246 10.93 -16.44 -9.27
N GLN A 247 9.87 -15.95 -9.91
CA GLN A 247 9.25 -16.60 -11.07
C GLN A 247 10.13 -16.44 -12.31
#